data_AF-A0A9E5N7A4-F1
#
_entry.id   AF-A0A9E5N7A4-F1
#
_cell.length_a   1.000
_cell.length_b   1.000
_cell.length_c   1.000
_cell.angle_alpha   90.00
_cell.angle_beta   90.00
_cell.angle_gamma   90.00
#
_symmetry.space_group_name_H-M   'P 1'
#
loop_
_entity.id
_entity.type
_entity.pdbx_description
1 polymer ?
#
loop_
_entity_poly.entity_id
_entity_poly.type
_entity_poly.pdbx_seq_one_letter_code
_entity_poly.pdbx_strand_id
1 'polypeptide(L)'
;LDCEGHIVVTGIGKSGHIGRKVAATLASTGSPALFLHPAEGVHGDLGAVVENDVLIALSYGGDTEELGAILPAIKRLGVPIIAICGNP
;
A
#
# COMPACT_ATOMS: atom_id res chain seq x y z
N LEU A 1 -5.79 -11.47 12.93
CA LEU A 1 -7.00 -11.60 12.07
C LEU A 1 -7.79 -10.29 12.18
N ASP A 2 -7.09 -9.16 12.20
CA ASP A 2 -7.57 -7.93 12.87
C ASP A 2 -7.65 -6.74 11.92
N CYS A 3 -7.62 -6.99 10.60
CA CYS A 3 -7.92 -5.97 9.59
C CYS A 3 -9.41 -6.08 9.26
N GLU A 4 -10.20 -5.09 9.67
CA GLU A 4 -11.64 -5.03 9.40
C GLU A 4 -11.95 -4.39 8.04
N GLY A 5 -11.01 -3.61 7.49
CA GLY A 5 -11.06 -3.09 6.12
C GLY A 5 -10.32 -3.98 5.12
N HIS A 6 -9.54 -3.36 4.25
CA HIS A 6 -8.76 -3.99 3.19
C HIS A 6 -7.25 -3.85 3.43
N ILE A 7 -6.51 -4.79 2.86
CA ILE A 7 -5.06 -4.68 2.73
C ILE A 7 -4.77 -3.93 1.43
N VAL A 8 -4.34 -2.68 1.53
CA VAL A 8 -3.91 -1.88 0.39
C VAL A 8 -2.42 -2.11 0.18
N VAL A 9 -2.05 -2.67 -0.96
CA VAL A 9 -0.66 -2.91 -1.33
C VAL A 9 -0.20 -1.84 -2.32
N THR A 10 0.96 -1.25 -2.11
CA THR A 10 1.47 -0.16 -2.97
C THR A 10 2.97 -0.30 -3.24
N GLY A 11 3.42 0.20 -4.39
CA GLY A 11 4.83 0.20 -4.78
C GLY A 11 5.05 0.68 -6.22
N ILE A 12 6.25 1.16 -6.53
CA ILE A 12 6.63 1.66 -7.85
C ILE A 12 7.41 0.61 -8.65
N GLY A 13 7.24 0.61 -9.97
CA GLY A 13 8.04 -0.18 -10.91
C GLY A 13 7.98 -1.68 -10.61
N LYS A 14 9.15 -2.34 -10.53
CA LYS A 14 9.23 -3.78 -10.22
C LYS A 14 8.59 -4.14 -8.89
N SER A 15 8.76 -3.30 -7.87
CA SER A 15 8.09 -3.49 -6.57
C SER A 15 6.58 -3.41 -6.72
N GLY A 16 6.07 -2.55 -7.61
CA GLY A 16 4.65 -2.47 -7.97
C GLY A 16 4.12 -3.75 -8.63
N HIS A 17 4.88 -4.35 -9.55
CA HIS A 17 4.50 -5.65 -10.14
C HIS A 17 4.39 -6.76 -9.09
N ILE A 18 5.37 -6.84 -8.17
CA ILE A 18 5.32 -7.78 -7.05
C ILE A 18 4.15 -7.46 -6.12
N GLY A 19 3.94 -6.19 -5.78
CA GLY A 19 2.83 -5.73 -4.94
C GLY A 19 1.46 -6.13 -5.50
N ARG A 20 1.27 -6.02 -6.82
CA ARG A 20 0.04 -6.46 -7.49
C ARG A 20 -0.19 -7.97 -7.33
N LYS A 21 0.85 -8.78 -7.46
CA LYS A 21 0.77 -10.24 -7.21
C LYS A 21 0.47 -10.53 -5.75
N VAL A 22 1.08 -9.80 -4.81
CA VAL A 22 0.83 -9.94 -3.37
C VAL A 22 -0.63 -9.65 -3.06
N ALA A 23 -1.19 -8.52 -3.51
CA ALA A 23 -2.60 -8.20 -3.36
C ALA A 23 -3.51 -9.31 -3.91
N ALA A 24 -3.24 -9.78 -5.14
CA ALA A 24 -4.01 -10.87 -5.73
C ALA A 24 -3.93 -12.18 -4.93
N THR A 25 -2.75 -12.48 -4.36
CA THR A 25 -2.56 -13.66 -3.50
C THR A 25 -3.40 -13.54 -2.24
N LEU A 26 -3.33 -12.40 -1.54
CA LEU A 26 -4.07 -12.15 -0.30
C LEU A 26 -5.58 -12.23 -0.52
N ALA A 27 -6.08 -11.57 -1.57
CA ALA A 27 -7.49 -11.62 -1.96
C ALA A 27 -7.95 -13.06 -2.24
N SER A 28 -7.10 -13.86 -2.88
CA SER A 28 -7.39 -15.27 -3.20
C SER A 28 -7.33 -16.19 -1.98
N THR A 29 -6.67 -15.77 -0.90
CA THR A 29 -6.56 -16.52 0.37
C THR A 29 -7.51 -16.01 1.45
N GLY A 30 -8.53 -15.22 1.08
CA GLY A 30 -9.58 -14.77 1.99
C GLY A 30 -9.27 -13.49 2.77
N SER A 31 -8.19 -12.77 2.43
CA SER A 31 -7.89 -11.44 2.98
C SER A 31 -8.21 -10.37 1.93
N PRO A 32 -9.26 -9.55 2.09
CA PRO A 32 -9.60 -8.51 1.13
C PRO A 32 -8.40 -7.61 0.86
N ALA A 33 -7.94 -7.54 -0.39
CA ALA A 33 -6.73 -6.82 -0.74
C ALA A 33 -6.80 -6.23 -2.15
N LEU A 34 -6.22 -5.05 -2.33
CA LEU A 34 -6.10 -4.36 -3.61
C LEU A 34 -4.73 -3.74 -3.80
N PHE A 35 -4.39 -3.43 -5.04
CA PHE A 35 -3.16 -2.72 -5.37
C PHE A 35 -3.46 -1.27 -5.74
N LEU A 36 -2.79 -0.33 -5.08
CA LEU A 36 -2.83 1.11 -5.39
C LEU A 36 -1.47 1.54 -5.93
N HIS A 37 -1.41 2.02 -7.17
CA HIS A 37 -0.17 2.60 -7.68
C HIS A 37 0.07 3.97 -7.02
N PRO A 38 1.24 4.25 -6.43
CA PRO A 38 1.46 5.48 -5.67
C PRO A 38 1.22 6.75 -6.50
N ALA A 39 1.63 6.73 -7.77
CA ALA A 39 1.40 7.85 -8.68
C ALA A 39 -0.10 8.12 -8.93
N GLU A 40 -0.96 7.12 -8.91
CA GLU A 40 -2.42 7.30 -9.03
C GLU A 40 -2.98 7.89 -7.72
N GLY A 41 -2.47 7.43 -6.57
CA GLY A 41 -2.84 7.93 -5.25
C GLY A 41 -2.58 9.44 -5.07
N VAL A 42 -1.49 9.96 -5.63
CA VAL A 42 -1.20 11.41 -5.63
C VAL A 42 -2.25 12.22 -6.40
N HIS A 43 -2.88 11.62 -7.42
CA HIS A 43 -3.83 12.31 -8.31
C HIS A 43 -5.31 12.08 -7.95
N GLY A 44 -5.60 11.48 -6.78
CA GLY A 44 -6.96 11.40 -6.23
C GLY A 44 -7.41 10.01 -5.80
N ASP A 45 -6.74 8.94 -6.27
CA ASP A 45 -7.12 7.56 -5.95
C ASP A 45 -6.81 7.17 -4.50
N LEU A 46 -6.24 8.08 -3.71
CA LEU A 46 -6.03 7.86 -2.28
C LEU A 46 -7.34 7.62 -1.51
N GLY A 47 -8.49 8.01 -2.06
CA GLY A 47 -9.80 7.68 -1.50
C GLY A 47 -10.10 6.18 -1.46
N ALA A 48 -9.30 5.35 -2.14
CA ALA A 48 -9.34 3.90 -2.01
C ALA A 48 -8.80 3.39 -0.67
N VAL A 49 -8.09 4.22 0.10
CA VAL A 49 -7.63 3.92 1.45
C VAL A 49 -8.59 4.56 2.44
N VAL A 50 -9.22 3.75 3.28
CA VAL A 50 -10.19 4.20 4.28
C VAL A 50 -9.80 3.76 5.69
N GLU A 51 -10.55 4.23 6.68
CA GLU A 51 -10.39 3.81 8.07
C GLU A 51 -10.50 2.27 8.18
N ASN A 52 -9.73 1.67 9.08
CA ASN A 52 -9.59 0.22 9.30
C ASN A 52 -8.90 -0.57 8.18
N ASP A 53 -8.44 0.07 7.11
CA ASP A 53 -7.52 -0.55 6.17
C ASP A 53 -6.12 -0.74 6.79
N VAL A 54 -5.28 -1.52 6.12
CA VAL A 54 -3.84 -1.63 6.40
C VAL A 54 -3.07 -1.37 5.11
N LEU A 55 -2.06 -0.51 5.15
CA LEU A 55 -1.19 -0.26 4.00
C LEU A 55 0.07 -1.14 4.07
N ILE A 56 0.36 -1.88 2.99
CA ILE A 56 1.66 -2.52 2.75
C ILE A 56 2.40 -1.75 1.66
N ALA A 57 3.49 -1.08 2.02
CA ALA A 57 4.33 -0.32 1.09
C ALA A 57 5.59 -1.10 0.73
N LEU A 58 5.77 -1.40 -0.57
CA LEU A 58 6.97 -2.06 -1.10
C LEU A 58 7.90 -1.03 -1.73
N SER A 59 9.09 -0.86 -1.15
CA SER A 59 10.14 0.01 -1.70
C SER A 59 11.52 -0.53 -1.37
N TYR A 60 12.30 -0.92 -2.38
CA TYR A 60 13.64 -1.46 -2.12
C TYR A 60 14.55 -0.43 -1.43
N GLY A 61 14.60 0.80 -1.95
CA GLY A 61 15.41 1.91 -1.39
C GLY A 61 14.82 2.55 -0.13
N GLY A 62 13.51 2.43 0.08
CA GLY A 62 12.81 3.02 1.23
C GLY A 62 12.51 4.52 1.10
N ASP A 63 12.97 5.17 0.03
CA ASP A 63 13.02 6.62 -0.14
C ASP A 63 12.41 7.13 -1.46
N THR A 64 11.64 6.28 -2.15
CA THR A 64 10.96 6.63 -3.41
C THR A 64 9.98 7.81 -3.22
N GLU A 65 10.13 8.83 -4.06
CA GLU A 65 9.39 10.09 -3.99
C GLU A 65 7.86 9.89 -4.03
N GLU A 66 7.37 8.99 -4.88
CA GLU A 66 5.93 8.77 -5.05
C GLU A 66 5.27 8.15 -3.82
N LEU A 67 5.99 7.26 -3.11
CA LEU A 67 5.52 6.77 -1.80
C LEU A 67 5.60 7.88 -0.76
N GLY A 68 6.69 8.65 -0.74
CA GLY A 68 6.83 9.81 0.13
C GLY A 68 5.70 10.82 0.00
N ALA A 69 5.17 11.01 -1.22
CA ALA A 69 4.05 11.91 -1.50
C ALA A 69 2.71 11.45 -0.88
N ILE A 70 2.45 10.13 -0.82
CA ILE A 70 1.16 9.60 -0.32
C ILE A 70 1.17 9.30 1.19
N LEU A 71 2.33 8.97 1.76
CA LEU A 71 2.44 8.54 3.16
C LEU A 71 1.91 9.57 4.19
N PRO A 72 2.11 10.89 4.06
CA PRO A 72 1.58 11.86 5.01
C PRO A 72 0.05 11.90 5.05
N ALA A 73 -0.62 11.64 3.92
CA ALA A 73 -2.07 11.54 3.89
C ALA A 73 -2.56 10.25 4.57
N ILE A 74 -1.91 9.12 4.29
CA ILE A 74 -2.26 7.83 4.93
C ILE A 74 -2.02 7.87 6.45
N LYS A 75 -0.93 8.50 6.90
CA LYS A 75 -0.67 8.69 8.34
C LYS A 75 -1.76 9.51 9.03
N ARG A 76 -2.35 10.50 8.34
CA ARG A 76 -3.46 11.30 8.87
C ARG A 76 -4.77 10.50 8.99
N LEU A 77 -4.95 9.46 8.18
CA LEU A 77 -6.07 8.54 8.27
C LEU A 77 -5.95 7.55 9.46
N GLY A 78 -4.79 7.50 10.13
CA GLY A 78 -4.56 6.56 11.23
C GLY A 78 -4.39 5.11 10.79
N VAL A 79 -4.27 4.85 9.49
CA VAL A 79 -4.10 3.52 8.91
C VAL A 79 -2.72 2.94 9.28
N PRO A 80 -2.64 1.71 9.83
CA PRO A 80 -1.37 1.04 10.06
C PRO A 80 -0.57 0.86 8.77
N ILE A 81 0.74 1.12 8.83
CA ILE A 81 1.65 1.00 7.69
C ILE A 81 2.69 -0.09 7.96
N ILE A 82 2.76 -1.06 7.06
CA ILE A 82 3.80 -2.09 7.00
C ILE A 82 4.72 -1.77 5.83
N ALA A 83 5.99 -1.52 6.10
CA ALA A 83 6.99 -1.27 5.07
C ALA A 83 7.78 -2.55 4.78
N ILE A 84 7.89 -2.91 3.50
CA ILE A 84 8.78 -3.97 3.00
C ILE A 84 9.88 -3.29 2.22
N CYS A 85 11.03 -3.13 2.87
CA CYS A 85 12.19 -2.42 2.34
C CYS A 85 13.44 -3.31 2.33
N GLY A 86 14.30 -3.09 1.33
CA GLY A 86 15.61 -3.76 1.25
C GLY A 86 16.69 -3.04 2.06
N ASN A 87 16.51 -1.74 2.28
CA ASN A 87 17.37 -0.90 3.10
C ASN A 87 16.65 -0.55 4.42
N PRO A 88 17.10 -1.08 5.58
CA PRO A 88 16.47 -0.84 6.88
C PRO A 88 16.77 0.54 7.47
#